data_AF-A0A4S4G366-F1
#
_entry.id   AF-A0A4S4G366-F1
#
_cell.length_a   1.000
_cell.length_b   1.000
_cell.length_c   1.000
_cell.angle_alpha   90.00
_cell.angle_beta   90.00
_cell.angle_gamma   90.00
#
_symmetry.space_group_name_H-M   'P 1'
#
loop_
_entity.id
_entity.type
_entity.pdbx_description
1 polymer ?
#
loop_
_entity_poly.entity_id
_entity_poly.type
_entity_poly.pdbx_seq_one_letter_code
_entity_poly.pdbx_strand_id
1 'polypeptide(L)'
;MNENTTIDEAQARAAEAVAADVARPAETAEEVVHTYGEVRTAVTANRANTLALLGCLREVLEARPFREAEAAVEGSRAMALTMQNPHALYAILLKCGAVESIPVPEDDTAIAEAPVDDAAAADAEAAGVHAETGDLPDQPTDYLLAITDLGREALDEFEPAKRFGELLAGEPEGYRSAYDTVLACCEEGASKAAIEAALAGHPALAFPKQVYPGYFISKLETVDGISWDGVWRTTEAGQRMRALLA
;
A
#
# COMPACT_ATOMS: atom_id res chain seq x y z
N MET A 1 25.05 -62.52 -22.07
CA MET A 1 23.94 -61.56 -22.26
C MET A 1 24.20 -60.50 -21.21
N ASN A 2 24.81 -59.39 -21.62
CA ASN A 2 25.62 -58.52 -20.75
C ASN A 2 24.76 -57.46 -20.05
N GLU A 3 24.66 -57.56 -18.72
CA GLU A 3 23.98 -56.58 -17.85
C GLU A 3 24.59 -55.17 -17.93
N ASN A 4 25.88 -55.04 -18.28
CA ASN A 4 26.55 -53.74 -18.44
C ASN A 4 25.97 -52.89 -19.58
N THR A 5 25.49 -53.49 -20.66
CA THR A 5 24.96 -52.74 -21.81
C THR A 5 23.61 -52.08 -21.48
N THR A 6 22.85 -52.67 -20.56
CA THR A 6 21.52 -52.17 -20.17
C THR A 6 21.60 -50.96 -19.24
N ILE A 7 22.65 -50.88 -18.41
CA ILE A 7 22.88 -49.74 -17.50
C ILE A 7 23.32 -48.50 -18.27
N ASP A 8 24.22 -48.64 -19.25
CA ASP A 8 24.67 -47.53 -20.11
C ASP A 8 23.52 -46.94 -20.94
N GLU A 9 22.62 -47.78 -21.48
CA GLU A 9 21.45 -47.32 -22.22
C GLU A 9 20.43 -46.58 -21.35
N ALA A 10 20.26 -47.02 -20.10
CA ALA A 10 19.38 -46.37 -19.14
C ALA A 10 19.94 -44.99 -18.69
N GLN A 11 21.26 -44.92 -18.46
CA GLN A 11 21.94 -43.66 -18.13
C GLN A 11 21.94 -42.68 -19.31
N ALA A 12 22.12 -43.17 -20.54
CA ALA A 12 22.02 -42.34 -21.74
C ALA A 12 20.61 -41.76 -21.92
N ARG A 13 19.55 -42.55 -21.72
CA ARG A 13 18.16 -42.05 -21.77
C ARG A 13 17.85 -41.07 -20.65
N ALA A 14 18.39 -41.27 -19.45
CA ALA A 14 18.23 -40.33 -18.34
C ALA A 14 18.93 -39.00 -18.65
N ALA A 15 20.14 -39.03 -19.20
CA ALA A 15 20.87 -37.83 -19.63
C ALA A 15 20.15 -37.09 -20.77
N GLU A 16 19.59 -37.82 -21.72
CA GLU A 16 18.81 -37.24 -22.84
C GLU A 16 17.48 -36.64 -22.35
N ALA A 17 16.82 -37.27 -21.37
CA ALA A 17 15.61 -36.72 -20.74
C ALA A 17 15.90 -35.43 -19.94
N VAL A 18 17.03 -35.39 -19.22
CA VAL A 18 17.48 -34.17 -18.51
C VAL A 18 17.89 -33.08 -19.50
N ALA A 19 18.58 -33.43 -20.59
CA ALA A 19 18.94 -32.47 -21.63
C ALA A 19 17.71 -31.90 -22.35
N ALA A 20 16.67 -32.72 -22.57
CA ALA A 20 15.40 -32.27 -23.14
C ALA A 20 14.58 -31.39 -22.18
N ASP A 21 14.70 -31.62 -20.87
CA ASP A 21 14.10 -30.78 -19.83
C ASP A 21 14.78 -29.41 -19.72
N VAL A 22 16.12 -29.39 -19.77
CA VAL A 22 16.94 -28.16 -19.77
C VAL A 22 16.82 -27.37 -21.07
N ALA A 23 16.61 -28.07 -22.21
CA ALA A 23 16.40 -27.44 -23.51
C ALA A 23 14.94 -27.04 -23.77
N ARG A 24 14.01 -27.32 -22.85
CA ARG A 24 12.66 -26.78 -22.93
C ARG A 24 12.79 -25.26 -22.83
N PRO A 25 12.36 -24.50 -23.84
CA PRO A 25 12.30 -23.05 -23.72
C PRO A 25 11.50 -22.73 -22.47
N ALA A 26 12.03 -21.90 -21.57
CA ALA A 26 11.23 -21.30 -20.53
C ALA A 26 9.97 -20.75 -21.22
N GLU A 27 8.78 -21.23 -20.85
CA GLU A 27 7.54 -20.60 -21.28
C GLU A 27 7.71 -19.12 -20.93
N THR A 28 7.83 -18.28 -21.95
CA THR A 28 7.94 -16.84 -21.75
C THR A 28 6.66 -16.45 -21.03
N ALA A 29 6.75 -16.23 -19.72
CA ALA A 29 5.65 -15.72 -18.93
C ALA A 29 5.12 -14.51 -19.68
N GLU A 30 3.86 -14.56 -20.08
CA GLU A 30 3.21 -13.49 -20.81
C GLU A 30 3.41 -12.21 -19.97
N GLU A 31 4.16 -11.25 -20.51
CA GLU A 31 4.51 -10.03 -19.79
C GLU A 31 3.20 -9.31 -19.46
N VAL A 32 2.83 -9.31 -18.18
CA VAL A 32 1.58 -8.71 -17.74
C VAL A 32 1.74 -7.19 -17.86
N VAL A 33 1.20 -6.63 -18.94
CA VAL A 33 1.22 -5.18 -19.16
C VAL A 33 0.08 -4.54 -18.36
N HIS A 34 0.44 -3.87 -17.27
CA HIS A 34 -0.49 -3.07 -16.48
C HIS A 34 -0.82 -1.73 -17.16
N THR A 35 -2.01 -1.22 -16.90
CA THR A 35 -2.46 0.08 -17.40
C THR A 35 -2.77 1.05 -16.26
N TYR A 36 -2.61 2.35 -16.51
CA TYR A 36 -2.98 3.36 -15.53
C TYR A 36 -4.47 3.31 -15.14
N GLY A 37 -5.34 2.88 -16.05
CA GLY A 37 -6.77 2.70 -15.78
C GLY A 37 -7.04 1.70 -14.65
N GLU A 38 -6.24 0.64 -14.53
CA GLU A 38 -6.34 -0.36 -13.46
C GLU A 38 -5.89 0.22 -12.13
N VAL A 39 -4.77 0.95 -12.12
CA VAL A 39 -4.28 1.66 -10.93
C VAL A 39 -5.32 2.64 -10.42
N ARG A 40 -5.84 3.51 -11.28
CA ARG A 40 -6.87 4.49 -10.90
C ARG A 40 -8.13 3.82 -10.37
N THR A 41 -8.54 2.71 -10.98
CA THR A 41 -9.69 1.93 -10.52
C THR A 41 -9.43 1.36 -9.12
N ALA A 42 -8.25 0.78 -8.87
CA ALA A 42 -7.89 0.23 -7.58
C ALA A 42 -7.84 1.31 -6.47
N VAL A 43 -7.20 2.46 -6.74
CA VAL A 43 -7.06 3.57 -5.78
C VAL A 43 -8.41 4.22 -5.41
N THR A 44 -9.37 4.23 -6.33
CA THR A 44 -10.69 4.86 -6.14
C THR A 44 -11.80 3.90 -5.74
N ALA A 45 -11.59 2.58 -5.85
CA ALA A 45 -12.61 1.56 -5.56
C ALA A 45 -13.16 1.66 -4.14
N ASN A 46 -12.29 1.96 -3.16
CA ASN A 46 -12.69 2.24 -1.79
C ASN A 46 -12.08 3.55 -1.31
N ARG A 47 -12.93 4.59 -1.20
CA ARG A 47 -12.53 5.93 -0.77
C ARG A 47 -11.86 5.96 0.61
N ALA A 48 -12.21 5.05 1.51
CA ALA A 48 -11.57 4.95 2.83
C ALA A 48 -10.10 4.50 2.71
N ASN A 49 -9.75 3.78 1.64
CA ASN A 49 -8.40 3.29 1.39
C ASN A 49 -7.58 4.23 0.49
N THR A 50 -8.16 5.27 -0.09
CA THR A 50 -7.45 6.11 -1.07
C THR A 50 -6.21 6.76 -0.43
N LEU A 51 -6.35 7.45 0.71
CA LEU A 51 -5.20 8.08 1.37
C LEU A 51 -4.18 7.05 1.88
N ALA A 52 -4.69 5.89 2.30
CA ALA A 52 -3.90 4.76 2.76
C ALA A 52 -2.99 4.21 1.64
N LEU A 53 -3.56 3.95 0.46
CA LEU A 53 -2.84 3.51 -0.74
C LEU A 53 -1.84 4.55 -1.23
N LEU A 54 -2.20 5.84 -1.21
CA LEU A 54 -1.27 6.92 -1.55
C LEU A 54 -0.12 7.03 -0.54
N GLY A 55 -0.37 6.75 0.73
CA GLY A 55 0.67 6.62 1.76
C GLY A 55 1.64 5.49 1.44
N CYS A 56 1.13 4.29 1.13
CA CYS A 56 1.94 3.15 0.69
C CYS A 56 2.84 3.50 -0.51
N LEU A 57 2.32 4.21 -1.52
CA LEU A 57 3.10 4.64 -2.68
C LEU A 57 4.23 5.62 -2.31
N ARG A 58 3.96 6.56 -1.38
CA ARG A 58 4.99 7.51 -0.91
C ARG A 58 6.14 6.82 -0.19
N GLU A 59 5.84 5.77 0.57
CA GLU A 59 6.88 5.02 1.30
C GLU A 59 7.82 4.24 0.39
N VAL A 60 7.46 3.98 -0.87
CA VAL A 60 8.27 3.20 -1.82
C VAL A 60 8.71 4.02 -3.04
N LEU A 61 8.81 5.35 -2.88
CA LEU A 61 9.37 6.25 -3.90
C LEU A 61 10.79 5.85 -4.31
N GLU A 62 11.55 5.36 -3.33
CA GLU A 62 12.82 4.67 -3.46
C GLU A 62 12.61 3.20 -3.09
N ALA A 63 13.33 2.30 -3.77
CA ALA A 63 13.22 0.87 -3.52
C ALA A 63 13.60 0.55 -2.06
N ARG A 64 12.76 -0.22 -1.36
CA ARG A 64 13.01 -0.59 0.04
C ARG A 64 12.44 -1.97 0.39
N PRO A 65 12.94 -2.64 1.44
CA PRO A 65 12.42 -3.94 1.84
C PRO A 65 10.92 -3.90 2.15
N PHE A 66 10.19 -4.92 1.72
CA PHE A 66 8.75 -5.05 1.94
C PHE A 66 8.34 -4.81 3.41
N ARG A 67 9.05 -5.44 4.35
CA ARG A 67 8.78 -5.32 5.79
C ARG A 67 8.98 -3.91 6.32
N GLU A 68 9.99 -3.20 5.82
CA GLU A 68 10.21 -1.81 6.21
C GLU A 68 9.13 -0.89 5.63
N ALA A 69 8.67 -1.15 4.41
CA ALA A 69 7.58 -0.41 3.80
C ALA A 69 6.27 -0.58 4.59
N GLU A 70 5.94 -1.82 4.99
CA GLU A 70 4.80 -2.09 5.87
C GLU A 70 4.91 -1.34 7.20
N ALA A 71 6.05 -1.47 7.88
CA ALA A 71 6.28 -0.80 9.16
C ALA A 71 6.24 0.73 9.08
N ALA A 72 6.63 1.31 7.94
CA ALA A 72 6.66 2.76 7.76
C ALA A 72 5.25 3.37 7.59
N VAL A 73 4.32 2.65 6.97
CA VAL A 73 2.92 3.10 6.90
C VAL A 73 2.11 2.69 8.13
N GLU A 74 2.55 1.67 8.87
CA GLU A 74 1.92 1.20 10.10
C GLU A 74 1.79 2.35 11.11
N GLY A 75 0.59 2.53 11.66
CA GLY A 75 0.30 3.64 12.59
C GLY A 75 0.17 5.03 11.94
N SER A 76 0.29 5.16 10.62
CA SER A 76 -0.06 6.41 9.94
C SER A 76 -1.53 6.77 10.16
N ARG A 77 -1.86 8.07 10.10
CA ARG A 77 -3.26 8.53 10.31
C ARG A 77 -4.22 7.97 9.26
N ALA A 78 -3.74 7.79 8.03
CA ALA A 78 -4.52 7.15 6.99
C ALA A 78 -4.76 5.66 7.30
N MET A 79 -3.82 4.96 7.95
CA MET A 79 -4.01 3.57 8.41
C MET A 79 -5.08 3.45 9.48
N ALA A 80 -5.17 4.40 10.39
CA ALA A 80 -6.20 4.38 11.45
C ALA A 80 -7.65 4.44 10.91
N LEU A 81 -7.84 4.81 9.65
CA LEU A 81 -9.16 4.95 9.01
C LEU A 81 -9.53 3.79 8.09
N THR A 82 -8.62 2.84 7.86
CA THR A 82 -8.87 1.65 7.05
C THR A 82 -9.03 0.40 7.93
N MET A 83 -9.82 -0.56 7.43
CA MET A 83 -9.91 -1.90 8.01
C MET A 83 -8.86 -2.86 7.43
N GLN A 84 -8.04 -2.39 6.49
CA GLN A 84 -6.96 -3.17 5.87
C GLN A 84 -5.67 -2.93 6.63
N ASN A 85 -4.80 -3.94 6.65
CA ASN A 85 -3.42 -3.77 7.07
C ASN A 85 -2.54 -3.32 5.87
N PRO A 86 -1.31 -2.83 6.12
CA PRO A 86 -0.38 -2.47 5.06
C PRO A 86 -0.15 -3.57 4.02
N HIS A 87 -0.07 -4.83 4.47
CA HIS A 87 0.08 -5.99 3.60
C HIS A 87 -0.96 -6.03 2.48
N ALA A 88 -2.24 -5.94 2.85
CA ALA A 88 -3.34 -6.02 1.90
C ALA A 88 -3.37 -4.83 0.93
N LEU A 89 -2.95 -3.64 1.39
CA LEU A 89 -2.83 -2.46 0.54
C LEU A 89 -1.70 -2.62 -0.48
N TYR A 90 -0.53 -3.11 -0.08
CA TYR A 90 0.56 -3.40 -1.01
C TYR A 90 0.20 -4.52 -1.98
N ALA A 91 -0.54 -5.54 -1.57
CA ALA A 91 -1.05 -6.58 -2.47
C ALA A 91 -1.97 -6.00 -3.56
N ILE A 92 -2.79 -5.00 -3.24
CA ILE A 92 -3.60 -4.28 -4.23
C ILE A 92 -2.70 -3.52 -5.22
N LEU A 93 -1.69 -2.80 -4.72
CA LEU A 93 -0.79 -1.99 -5.54
C LEU A 93 0.10 -2.83 -6.46
N LEU A 94 0.60 -3.97 -5.97
CA LEU A 94 1.32 -4.97 -6.77
C LEU A 94 0.41 -5.54 -7.87
N LYS A 95 -0.82 -5.93 -7.51
CA LYS A 95 -1.76 -6.51 -8.45
C LYS A 95 -2.15 -5.56 -9.59
N CYS A 96 -2.24 -4.26 -9.34
CA CYS A 96 -2.55 -3.27 -10.37
C CYS A 96 -1.31 -2.66 -11.04
N GLY A 97 -0.09 -3.07 -10.65
CA GLY A 97 1.16 -2.57 -11.23
C GLY A 97 1.55 -1.16 -10.82
N ALA A 98 1.00 -0.62 -9.73
CA ALA A 98 1.41 0.69 -9.19
C ALA A 98 2.72 0.60 -8.39
N VAL A 99 3.01 -0.60 -7.89
CA VAL A 99 4.24 -0.98 -7.21
C VAL A 99 4.73 -2.28 -7.84
N GLU A 100 6.03 -2.46 -7.94
CA GLU A 100 6.67 -3.71 -8.35
C GLU A 100 7.48 -4.33 -7.21
N SER A 101 7.66 -5.65 -7.26
CA SER A 101 8.54 -6.40 -6.37
C SER A 101 9.85 -6.74 -7.09
N ILE A 102 10.98 -6.34 -6.52
CA ILE A 102 12.32 -6.61 -7.02
C ILE A 102 12.93 -7.71 -6.14
N PRO A 103 13.17 -8.93 -6.66
CA PRO A 103 13.82 -9.99 -5.89
C PRO A 103 15.22 -9.57 -5.45
N VAL A 104 15.55 -9.75 -4.16
CA VAL A 104 16.93 -9.65 -3.69
C VAL A 104 17.59 -11.01 -3.92
N PRO A 105 18.75 -11.07 -4.60
CA PRO A 105 19.48 -12.32 -4.75
C PRO A 105 19.88 -12.87 -3.37
N GLU A 106 19.57 -14.13 -3.10
CA GLU A 106 20.11 -14.81 -1.92
C GLU A 106 21.62 -15.00 -2.12
N ASP A 107 22.43 -14.51 -1.19
CA ASP A 107 23.85 -14.83 -1.15
C ASP A 107 24.00 -16.31 -0.72
N ASP A 108 24.05 -17.22 -1.70
CA ASP A 108 24.29 -18.66 -1.52
C ASP A 108 25.62 -19.01 -0.81
N THR A 109 26.41 -18.01 -0.38
CA THR A 109 27.76 -18.21 0.16
C THR A 109 27.81 -18.43 1.68
N ALA A 110 26.66 -18.44 2.38
CA ALA A 110 26.61 -18.59 3.83
C ALA A 110 25.80 -19.82 4.30
N ILE A 111 25.88 -20.94 3.60
CA ILE A 111 25.59 -22.25 4.20
C ILE A 111 26.92 -23.00 4.38
N ALA A 112 27.78 -22.48 5.26
CA ALA A 112 28.85 -23.30 5.81
C ALA A 112 28.16 -24.37 6.66
N GLU A 113 28.14 -25.60 6.14
CA GLU A 113 27.60 -26.79 6.78
C GLU A 113 28.01 -26.85 8.26
N ALA A 114 27.04 -26.69 9.16
CA ALA A 114 27.23 -27.09 10.54
C ALA A 114 27.38 -28.63 10.54
N PRO A 115 28.40 -29.21 11.18
CA PRO A 115 28.59 -30.64 11.18
C PRO A 115 27.41 -31.29 11.90
N VAL A 116 26.76 -32.24 11.22
CA VAL A 116 25.77 -33.14 11.82
C VAL A 116 26.49 -34.01 12.85
N ASP A 117 26.21 -33.73 14.13
CA ASP A 117 26.58 -34.63 15.22
C ASP A 117 25.42 -35.58 15.51
N ASP A 118 25.74 -36.86 15.47
CA ASP A 118 24.84 -38.00 15.42
C ASP A 118 24.56 -38.48 16.86
N ALA A 119 23.31 -38.41 17.34
CA ALA A 119 22.91 -39.06 18.58
C ALA A 119 21.40 -39.41 18.60
N ALA A 120 21.11 -40.65 18.98
CA ALA A 120 19.90 -41.38 18.69
C ALA A 120 18.72 -41.19 19.68
N ALA A 121 17.51 -41.28 19.10
CA ALA A 121 16.27 -41.97 19.52
C ALA A 121 15.74 -41.89 20.97
N ALA A 122 14.47 -41.47 21.10
CA ALA A 122 13.40 -42.23 21.80
C ALA A 122 12.00 -41.63 21.55
N ASP A 123 11.02 -42.53 21.56
CA ASP A 123 9.63 -42.49 21.09
C ASP A 123 8.62 -42.03 22.17
N ALA A 124 7.51 -41.38 21.79
CA ALA A 124 6.21 -41.42 22.51
C ALA A 124 5.09 -40.59 21.84
N GLU A 125 3.91 -41.19 21.85
CA GLU A 125 2.70 -40.95 21.06
C GLU A 125 1.68 -39.96 21.70
N ALA A 126 0.80 -39.42 20.84
CA ALA A 126 -0.64 -39.15 21.05
C ALA A 126 -1.19 -37.70 21.21
N ALA A 127 -2.09 -37.42 20.25
CA ALA A 127 -3.39 -36.74 20.37
C ALA A 127 -3.49 -35.20 20.38
N GLY A 128 -4.16 -34.67 19.35
CA GLY A 128 -4.73 -33.32 19.34
C GLY A 128 -5.01 -32.78 17.96
N VAL A 129 -6.00 -33.33 17.24
CA VAL A 129 -6.54 -32.68 16.02
C VAL A 129 -7.36 -31.47 16.45
N HIS A 130 -6.72 -30.31 16.48
CA HIS A 130 -7.40 -29.05 16.23
C HIS A 130 -6.95 -28.57 14.87
N ALA A 131 -7.90 -28.48 13.93
CA ALA A 131 -7.72 -27.76 12.68
C ALA A 131 -7.62 -26.27 13.02
N GLU A 132 -6.43 -25.87 13.45
CA GLU A 132 -6.04 -24.48 13.58
C GLU A 132 -5.71 -24.04 12.16
N THR A 133 -6.35 -22.96 11.70
CA THR A 133 -5.96 -22.21 10.50
C THR A 133 -4.45 -22.15 10.44
N GLY A 134 -3.87 -22.89 9.50
CA GLY A 134 -2.43 -22.96 9.32
C GLY A 134 -1.92 -21.54 9.14
N ASP A 135 -1.26 -21.04 10.17
CA ASP A 135 -0.33 -19.94 10.09
C ASP A 135 0.68 -20.40 9.05
N LEU A 136 0.53 -19.92 7.82
CA LEU A 136 1.55 -20.10 6.80
C LEU A 136 2.82 -19.55 7.43
N PRO A 137 3.91 -20.33 7.53
CA PRO A 137 5.13 -19.80 8.08
C PRO A 137 5.47 -18.53 7.30
N ASP A 138 5.76 -17.46 8.02
CA ASP A 138 6.32 -16.23 7.48
C ASP A 138 7.63 -16.58 6.77
N GLN A 139 7.53 -16.95 5.49
CA GLN A 139 8.70 -17.19 4.68
C GLN A 139 9.27 -15.82 4.33
N PRO A 140 10.53 -15.53 4.72
CA PRO A 140 11.17 -14.27 4.40
C PRO A 140 11.40 -14.26 2.89
N THR A 141 10.47 -13.73 2.12
CA THR A 141 10.79 -13.27 0.77
C THR A 141 11.16 -11.81 0.94
N ASP A 142 12.42 -11.54 1.29
CA ASP A 142 12.92 -10.18 1.34
C ASP A 142 13.07 -9.69 -0.11
N TYR A 143 11.98 -9.17 -0.67
CA TYR A 143 12.01 -8.39 -1.91
C TYR A 143 11.94 -6.90 -1.58
N LEU A 144 12.48 -6.10 -2.49
CA LEU A 144 12.29 -4.66 -2.44
C LEU A 144 10.96 -4.31 -3.12
N LEU A 145 10.21 -3.40 -2.52
CA LEU A 145 9.13 -2.71 -3.19
C LEU A 145 9.65 -1.43 -3.81
N ALA A 146 9.27 -1.17 -5.06
CA ALA A 146 9.54 0.09 -5.74
C ALA A 146 8.26 0.60 -6.43
N ILE A 147 8.03 1.91 -6.36
CA ILE A 147 6.96 2.54 -7.12
C ILE A 147 7.25 2.48 -8.63
N THR A 148 6.23 2.16 -9.43
CA THR A 148 6.33 2.22 -10.90
C THR A 148 5.96 3.61 -11.43
N ASP A 149 6.14 3.85 -12.73
CA ASP A 149 5.65 5.07 -13.37
C ASP A 149 4.14 5.25 -13.22
N LEU A 150 3.37 4.16 -13.25
CA LEU A 150 1.92 4.19 -13.02
C LEU A 150 1.58 4.60 -11.58
N GLY A 151 2.37 4.16 -10.60
CA GLY A 151 2.24 4.60 -9.21
C GLY A 151 2.58 6.07 -9.04
N ARG A 152 3.61 6.57 -9.73
CA ARG A 152 3.97 8.00 -9.74
C ARG A 152 2.88 8.85 -10.39
N GLU A 153 2.29 8.37 -11.49
CA GLU A 153 1.14 9.02 -12.12
C GLU A 153 -0.05 9.11 -11.15
N ALA A 154 -0.31 8.05 -10.37
CA ALA A 154 -1.33 8.08 -9.32
C ALA A 154 -1.01 9.12 -8.24
N LEU A 155 0.23 9.22 -7.77
CA LEU A 155 0.62 10.26 -6.81
C LEU A 155 0.45 11.67 -7.37
N ASP A 156 0.65 11.85 -8.68
CA ASP A 156 0.49 13.15 -9.36
C ASP A 156 -0.98 13.52 -9.59
N GLU A 157 -1.83 12.59 -10.05
CA GLU A 157 -3.28 12.78 -10.19
C GLU A 157 -3.92 13.05 -8.83
N PHE A 158 -3.56 12.26 -7.82
CA PHE A 158 -4.15 12.34 -6.50
C PHE A 158 -3.40 13.30 -5.55
N GLU A 159 -2.58 14.21 -6.08
CA GLU A 159 -1.89 15.20 -5.27
C GLU A 159 -2.93 16.05 -4.48
N PRO A 160 -2.81 16.14 -3.14
CA PRO A 160 -3.80 16.79 -2.28
C PRO A 160 -4.23 18.20 -2.71
N ALA A 161 -3.29 19.08 -3.05
CA ALA A 161 -3.58 20.46 -3.42
C ALA A 161 -4.29 20.55 -4.78
N LYS A 162 -3.93 19.71 -5.76
CA LYS A 162 -4.67 19.59 -7.03
C LYS A 162 -6.11 19.14 -6.80
N ARG A 163 -6.31 18.07 -6.03
CA ARG A 163 -7.64 17.55 -5.68
C ARG A 163 -8.48 18.58 -4.93
N PHE A 164 -7.85 19.36 -4.06
CA PHE A 164 -8.53 20.47 -3.39
C PHE A 164 -8.91 21.59 -4.38
N GLY A 165 -8.05 21.92 -5.33
CA GLY A 165 -8.36 22.87 -6.41
C GLY A 165 -9.57 22.44 -7.25
N GLU A 166 -9.64 21.16 -7.64
CA GLU A 166 -10.79 20.58 -8.34
C GLU A 166 -12.07 20.61 -7.49
N LEU A 167 -11.94 20.27 -6.21
CA LEU A 167 -13.02 20.37 -5.24
C LEU A 167 -13.54 21.82 -5.20
N LEU A 168 -12.66 22.80 -5.04
CA LEU A 168 -13.03 24.22 -5.01
C LEU A 168 -13.70 24.70 -6.29
N ALA A 169 -13.29 24.19 -7.46
CA ALA A 169 -13.90 24.55 -8.74
C ALA A 169 -15.37 24.07 -8.83
N GLY A 170 -15.74 23.02 -8.11
CA GLY A 170 -17.11 22.53 -8.00
C GLY A 170 -17.92 23.15 -6.85
N GLU A 171 -17.31 23.94 -5.97
CA GLU A 171 -17.97 24.56 -4.82
C GLU A 171 -18.43 26.00 -5.11
N PRO A 172 -19.44 26.49 -4.39
CA PRO A 172 -19.80 27.91 -4.42
C PRO A 172 -18.63 28.81 -4.02
N GLU A 173 -18.48 29.97 -4.69
CA GLU A 173 -17.37 30.91 -4.46
C GLU A 173 -17.24 31.30 -2.98
N GLY A 174 -18.37 31.53 -2.29
CA GLY A 174 -18.42 31.89 -0.86
C GLY A 174 -17.96 30.79 0.11
N TYR A 175 -17.65 29.58 -0.36
CA TYR A 175 -17.17 28.48 0.50
C TYR A 175 -15.65 28.54 0.74
N ARG A 176 -14.90 29.27 -0.10
CA ARG A 176 -13.44 29.41 0.03
C ARG A 176 -13.02 29.92 1.42
N SER A 177 -13.66 30.97 1.91
CA SER A 177 -13.37 31.53 3.24
C SER A 177 -13.76 30.59 4.39
N ALA A 178 -14.76 29.72 4.20
CA ALA A 178 -15.11 28.71 5.19
C ALA A 178 -14.03 27.64 5.27
N TYR A 179 -13.51 27.16 4.13
CA TYR A 179 -12.38 26.23 4.13
C TYR A 179 -11.12 26.84 4.77
N ASP A 180 -10.79 28.10 4.47
CA ASP A 180 -9.67 28.78 5.11
C ASP A 180 -9.87 28.90 6.64
N THR A 181 -11.09 29.24 7.07
CA THR A 181 -11.42 29.30 8.51
C THR A 181 -11.20 27.96 9.22
N VAL A 182 -11.60 26.84 8.60
CA VAL A 182 -11.38 25.50 9.18
C VAL A 182 -9.90 25.15 9.21
N LEU A 183 -9.18 25.37 8.11
CA LEU A 183 -7.73 25.09 8.02
C LEU A 183 -6.93 25.93 9.01
N ALA A 184 -7.26 27.22 9.18
CA ALA A 184 -6.63 28.09 10.18
C ALA A 184 -6.94 27.63 11.62
N CYS A 185 -8.21 27.30 11.90
CA CYS A 185 -8.63 26.83 13.21
C CYS A 185 -7.89 25.54 13.63
N CYS A 186 -7.58 24.66 12.67
CA CYS A 186 -6.95 23.37 12.93
C CYS A 186 -5.41 23.40 12.94
N GLU A 187 -4.74 24.54 12.76
CA GLU A 187 -3.26 24.59 12.69
C GLU A 187 -2.57 24.01 13.93
N GLU A 188 -3.05 24.37 15.12
CA GLU A 188 -2.52 23.88 16.40
C GLU A 188 -3.31 22.69 16.96
N GLY A 189 -4.36 22.27 16.26
CA GLY A 189 -5.31 21.25 16.71
C GLY A 189 -6.61 21.84 17.23
N ALA A 190 -7.75 21.39 16.70
CA ALA A 190 -9.08 21.88 17.09
C ALA A 190 -10.05 20.73 17.41
N SER A 191 -10.95 20.98 18.36
CA SER A 191 -12.13 20.13 18.57
C SER A 191 -13.23 20.49 17.58
N LYS A 192 -14.21 19.59 17.40
CA LYS A 192 -15.38 19.87 16.55
C LYS A 192 -16.11 21.13 17.00
N ALA A 193 -16.29 21.29 18.31
CA ALA A 193 -16.97 22.46 18.89
C ALA A 193 -16.20 23.77 18.61
N ALA A 194 -14.87 23.74 18.62
CA ALA A 194 -14.05 24.91 18.26
C ALA A 194 -14.23 25.29 16.78
N ILE A 195 -14.27 24.29 15.89
CA ILE A 195 -14.53 24.52 14.46
C ILE A 195 -15.95 25.06 14.23
N GLU A 196 -16.96 24.50 14.92
CA GLU A 196 -18.34 24.98 14.87
C GLU A 196 -18.46 26.42 15.36
N ALA A 197 -17.76 26.78 16.43
CA ALA A 197 -17.71 28.15 16.94
C ALA A 197 -17.01 29.10 15.95
N ALA A 198 -15.91 28.67 15.33
CA ALA A 198 -15.19 29.48 14.33
C ALA A 198 -16.03 29.76 13.08
N LEU A 199 -16.91 28.82 12.69
CA LEU A 199 -17.82 28.98 11.56
C LEU A 199 -19.17 29.60 11.94
N ALA A 200 -19.42 29.92 13.21
CA ALA A 200 -20.70 30.46 13.66
C ALA A 200 -21.04 31.77 12.93
N GLY A 201 -22.20 31.81 12.26
CA GLY A 201 -22.63 32.95 11.46
C GLY A 201 -21.93 33.11 10.11
N HIS A 202 -21.05 32.19 9.71
CA HIS A 202 -20.37 32.26 8.43
C HIS A 202 -21.39 32.14 7.27
N PRO A 203 -21.38 33.04 6.26
CA PRO A 203 -22.38 33.06 5.18
C PRO A 203 -22.54 31.74 4.43
N ALA A 204 -21.43 31.01 4.25
CA ALA A 204 -21.39 29.70 3.60
C ALA A 204 -22.32 28.66 4.26
N LEU A 205 -22.65 28.80 5.55
CA LEU A 205 -23.55 27.87 6.25
C LEU A 205 -25.02 28.04 5.84
N ALA A 206 -25.38 29.19 5.25
CA ALA A 206 -26.77 29.51 4.89
C ALA A 206 -26.99 29.61 3.36
N PHE A 207 -25.98 30.03 2.59
CA PHE A 207 -26.08 30.28 1.15
C PHE A 207 -24.92 29.63 0.39
N PRO A 208 -25.14 29.04 -0.81
CA PRO A 208 -26.38 28.98 -1.60
C PRO A 208 -27.40 27.95 -1.09
N LYS A 209 -26.99 27.07 -0.19
CA LYS A 209 -27.86 26.14 0.54
C LYS A 209 -27.35 25.98 1.95
N GLN A 210 -28.22 25.54 2.85
CA GLN A 210 -27.84 25.29 4.22
C GLN A 210 -26.89 24.09 4.31
N VAL A 211 -25.72 24.30 4.91
CA VAL A 211 -24.73 23.26 5.23
C VAL A 211 -24.23 23.44 6.66
N TYR A 212 -23.66 22.38 7.23
CA TYR A 212 -23.13 22.38 8.60
C TYR A 212 -21.60 22.39 8.57
N PRO A 213 -20.92 22.86 9.65
CA PRO A 213 -19.47 22.82 9.77
C PRO A 213 -18.83 21.47 9.39
N GLY A 214 -19.49 20.36 9.73
CA GLY A 214 -19.05 19.00 9.36
C GLY A 214 -18.89 18.76 7.85
N TYR A 215 -19.56 19.54 7.00
CA TYR A 215 -19.38 19.50 5.55
C TYR A 215 -17.94 19.84 5.16
N PHE A 216 -17.43 20.96 5.67
CA PHE A 216 -16.08 21.44 5.37
C PHE A 216 -15.03 20.51 5.96
N ILE A 217 -15.26 20.01 7.19
CA ILE A 217 -14.40 19.02 7.84
C ILE A 217 -14.25 17.78 6.94
N SER A 218 -15.37 17.14 6.57
CA SER A 218 -15.36 15.90 5.77
C SER A 218 -14.72 16.09 4.39
N LYS A 219 -14.95 17.25 3.76
CA LYS A 219 -14.35 17.60 2.46
C LYS A 219 -12.84 17.77 2.56
N LEU A 220 -12.35 18.47 3.59
CA LEU A 220 -10.92 18.62 3.83
C LEU A 220 -10.26 17.28 4.18
N GLU A 221 -10.88 16.44 5.02
CA GLU A 221 -10.34 15.11 5.34
C GLU A 221 -10.17 14.24 4.08
N THR A 222 -11.12 14.30 3.14
CA THR A 222 -11.07 13.50 1.90
C THR A 222 -9.84 13.81 1.03
N VAL A 223 -9.41 15.06 1.02
CA VAL A 223 -8.28 15.54 0.21
C VAL A 223 -7.01 15.67 1.03
N ASP A 224 -6.97 15.13 2.25
CA ASP A 224 -5.83 15.22 3.17
C ASP A 224 -5.49 16.66 3.58
N GLY A 225 -6.48 17.56 3.69
CA GLY A 225 -6.29 18.93 4.17
C GLY A 225 -6.22 19.02 5.70
N ILE A 226 -7.02 18.20 6.38
CA ILE A 226 -6.97 18.03 7.84
C ILE A 226 -7.04 16.54 8.17
N SER A 227 -6.58 16.17 9.37
CA SER A 227 -6.62 14.79 9.85
C SER A 227 -7.02 14.74 11.33
N TRP A 228 -7.78 13.71 11.72
CA TRP A 228 -8.20 13.48 13.10
C TRP A 228 -7.22 12.57 13.84
N ASP A 229 -6.76 13.04 14.99
CA ASP A 229 -5.87 12.32 15.91
C ASP A 229 -6.14 12.78 17.34
N GLY A 230 -7.38 12.55 17.80
CA GLY A 230 -7.94 13.11 19.05
C GLY A 230 -8.34 14.59 18.96
N VAL A 231 -7.73 15.34 18.04
CA VAL A 231 -8.14 16.67 17.56
C VAL A 231 -7.94 16.74 16.05
N TRP A 232 -8.68 17.62 15.35
CA TRP A 232 -8.41 17.90 13.93
C TRP A 232 -7.18 18.77 13.81
N ARG A 233 -6.20 18.32 13.02
CA ARG A 233 -4.98 19.07 12.71
C ARG A 233 -4.88 19.33 11.22
N THR A 234 -4.48 20.53 10.85
CA THR A 234 -4.11 20.86 9.47
C THR A 234 -2.85 20.11 9.10
N THR A 235 -2.89 19.38 7.99
CA THR A 235 -1.76 18.61 7.46
C THR A 235 -0.79 19.54 6.71
N GLU A 236 0.38 19.03 6.32
CA GLU A 236 1.28 19.76 5.42
C GLU A 236 0.62 20.09 4.07
N ALA A 237 -0.20 19.17 3.55
CA ALA A 237 -1.00 19.41 2.37
C ALA A 237 -2.04 20.52 2.59
N GLY A 238 -2.71 20.52 3.74
CA GLY A 238 -3.64 21.58 4.14
C GLY A 238 -2.98 22.96 4.21
N GLN A 239 -1.74 23.05 4.70
CA GLN A 239 -0.98 24.31 4.68
C GLN A 239 -0.74 24.82 3.25
N ARG A 240 -0.40 23.93 2.31
CA ARG A 240 -0.29 24.29 0.89
C ARG A 240 -1.63 24.69 0.29
N MET A 241 -2.72 24.02 0.67
CA MET A 241 -4.09 24.36 0.23
C MET A 241 -4.50 25.76 0.66
N ARG A 242 -4.10 26.22 1.86
CA ARG A 242 -4.36 27.61 2.31
C ARG A 242 -3.77 28.64 1.36
N ALA A 243 -2.60 28.37 0.78
CA ALA A 243 -2.01 29.26 -0.23
C ALA A 243 -2.84 29.37 -1.53
N LEU A 244 -3.71 28.39 -1.83
CA LEU A 244 -4.65 28.43 -2.95
C LEU A 244 -5.94 29.22 -2.65
N LEU A 245 -6.17 29.54 -1.38
CA LEU A 245 -7.32 30.31 -0.90
C LEU A 245 -7.03 31.80 -0.76
N ALA A 246 -5.75 32.19 -0.84
CA ALA A 246 -5.26 33.56 -0.78
C ALA A 246 -5.55 34.38 -2.05
#